data_AF-A0A9D8N0H4-F1
#
_entry.id   AF-A0A9D8N0H4-F1
#
_cell.length_a   1.000
_cell.length_b   1.000
_cell.length_c   1.000
_cell.angle_alpha   90.00
_cell.angle_beta   90.00
_cell.angle_gamma   90.00
#
_symmetry.space_group_name_H-M   'P 1'
#
loop_
_entity.id
_entity.type
_entity.pdbx_description
1 polymer ?
#
loop_
_entity_poly.entity_id
_entity_poly.type
_entity_poly.pdbx_seq_one_letter_code
_entity_poly.pdbx_strand_id
1 'polypeptide(L)' 'MLNLPLILISNDDGVQAQGIQELTRMMCMLGDVVVVAPDGPRSAASCSISPIST' A
#
# COMPACT_ATOMS: atom_id res chain seq x y z
N MET A 1 -18.75 -16.89 10.20
CA MET A 1 -17.92 -16.16 9.23
C MET A 1 -16.48 -16.23 9.71
N LEU A 2 -15.53 -16.56 8.83
CA LEU A 2 -14.12 -16.47 9.18
C LEU A 2 -13.76 -14.97 9.24
N ASN A 3 -13.44 -14.48 10.43
CA ASN A 3 -13.07 -13.09 10.64
C ASN A 3 -11.57 -12.93 10.33
N LEU A 4 -11.24 -12.89 9.04
CA LEU A 4 -9.89 -12.61 8.59
C LEU A 4 -9.53 -11.15 8.94
N PRO A 5 -8.31 -10.89 9.40
CA PRO A 5 -7.86 -9.52 9.63
C PRO A 5 -7.82 -8.76 8.30
N LEU A 6 -8.29 -7.51 8.31
CA LEU A 6 -8.14 -6.61 7.19
C LEU A 6 -6.77 -5.92 7.28
N ILE A 7 -5.96 -6.04 6.22
CA ILE A 7 -4.57 -5.57 6.17
C ILE A 7 -4.46 -4.50 5.08
N LEU A 8 -4.11 -3.28 5.47
CA LEU A 8 -3.77 -2.20 4.54
C LEU A 8 -2.26 -2.16 4.32
N ILE A 9 -1.82 -2.25 3.06
CA ILE A 9 -0.42 -2.16 2.65
C ILE A 9 -0.23 -0.90 1.81
N SER A 10 0.83 -0.14 2.13
CA SER A 10 1.21 1.08 1.41
C SER A 10 2.72 1.24 1.36
N ASN A 11 3.22 1.97 0.37
CA ASN A 11 4.62 2.36 0.23
C ASN A 11 4.73 3.72 -0.49
N ASP A 12 5.93 4.29 -0.52
CA ASP A 12 6.29 5.52 -1.21
C ASP A 12 6.94 5.29 -2.60
N ASP A 13 7.51 4.11 -2.84
CA ASP A 13 8.10 3.73 -4.15
C ASP A 13 7.06 3.53 -5.27
N GLY A 14 5.79 3.34 -4.90
CA GLY A 14 4.67 3.14 -5.80
C GLY A 14 4.20 1.69 -5.95
N VAL A 15 3.02 1.53 -6.54
CA VAL A 15 2.28 0.25 -6.63
C VAL A 15 2.99 -0.79 -7.50
N GLN A 16 3.87 -0.35 -8.40
CA GLN A 16 4.65 -1.23 -9.28
C GLN A 16 5.99 -1.67 -8.65
N ALA A 17 6.32 -1.20 -7.45
CA ALA A 17 7.57 -1.57 -6.80
C ALA A 17 7.56 -3.06 -6.41
N GLN A 18 8.68 -3.76 -6.64
CA GLN A 18 8.78 -5.19 -6.33
C GLN A 18 8.53 -5.48 -4.85
N GLY A 19 8.98 -4.61 -3.94
CA GLY A 19 8.82 -4.80 -2.49
C GLY A 19 7.37 -4.89 -2.04
N ILE A 20 6.50 -4.00 -2.54
CA ILE A 20 5.07 -4.02 -2.16
C ILE A 20 4.34 -5.22 -2.77
N GLN A 21 4.76 -5.69 -3.94
CA GLN A 21 4.19 -6.89 -4.57
C GLN A 21 4.52 -8.16 -3.79
N GLU A 22 5.79 -8.32 -3.39
CA GLU A 22 6.21 -9.47 -2.58
C GLU A 22 5.55 -9.48 -1.20
N LEU A 23 5.46 -8.30 -0.55
CA LEU A 23 4.78 -8.17 0.74
C LEU A 23 3.29 -8.53 0.61
N THR A 24 2.61 -8.01 -0.40
CA THR A 24 1.20 -8.32 -0.68
C THR A 24 0.99 -9.83 -0.84
N ARG A 25 1.85 -10.48 -1.63
CA ARG A 25 1.77 -11.93 -1.86
C ARG A 25 1.86 -12.74 -0.57
N MET A 26 2.75 -12.35 0.36
CA MET A 26 2.88 -13.00 1.65
C MET A 26 1.67 -12.72 2.57
N MET A 27 1.16 -11.50 2.56
CA MET A 27 0.07 -11.07 3.46
C MET A 27 -1.30 -11.65 3.07
N CYS A 28 -1.53 -11.97 1.79
CA CYS A 28 -2.76 -12.64 1.34
C CYS A 28 -2.99 -14.01 1.99
N MET A 29 -1.97 -14.63 2.60
CA MET A 29 -2.13 -15.87 3.37
C MET A 29 -2.64 -15.63 4.80
N LEU A 30 -2.58 -14.39 5.29
CA LEU A 30 -2.86 -14.02 6.68
C LEU A 30 -4.20 -13.29 6.86
N GLY A 31 -4.70 -12.63 5.82
CA GLY A 31 -5.88 -11.78 5.91
C GLY A 31 -6.40 -11.30 4.56
N ASP A 32 -7.43 -10.45 4.64
CA ASP A 32 -7.95 -9.72 3.48
C ASP A 32 -7.08 -8.48 3.25
N VAL A 33 -6.51 -8.33 2.06
CA VAL A 33 -5.44 -7.36 1.79
C VAL A 33 -5.93 -6.27 0.84
N VAL A 34 -5.75 -5.02 1.25
CA VAL A 34 -5.99 -3.82 0.44
C VAL A 34 -4.66 -3.10 0.24
N VAL A 35 -4.30 -2.84 -1.01
CA VAL A 35 -3.06 -2.14 -1.36
C VAL A 35 -3.41 -0.73 -1.85
N VAL A 36 -2.81 0.29 -1.21
CA VAL A 36 -2.93 1.69 -1.62
C VAL A 36 -1.54 2.27 -1.69
N ALA A 37 -1.09 2.61 -2.89
CA ALA A 37 0.24 3.14 -3.14
C ALA A 37 0.18 4.16 -4.27
N PRO A 38 1.15 5.10 -4.38
CA PRO A 38 1.21 6.01 -5.51
C PRO A 38 1.43 5.23 -6.82
N ASP A 39 1.02 5.83 -7.93
CA ASP A 39 1.17 5.31 -9.29
C ASP A 39 2.63 5.25 -9.76
N GLY A 40 3.54 5.96 -9.09
CA GLY A 40 4.99 5.88 -9.27
C GLY A 40 5.77 6.36 -8.03
N PRO A 41 7.10 6.39 -8.09
CA PRO A 41 7.95 6.76 -6.96
C PRO A 41 7.67 8.19 -6.49
N ARG A 42 7.34 8.35 -5.20
CA ARG A 42 7.31 9.63 -4.51
C ARG A 42 8.49 9.76 -3.55
N SER A 43 9.69 9.67 -4.11
CA SER A 43 10.93 9.85 -3.36
C SER A 43 10.98 11.26 -2.77
N ALA A 44 11.29 11.37 -1.48
CA ALA A 44 11.37 12.62 -0.70
C ALA A 44 10.04 13.34 -0.36
N ALA A 45 8.89 12.66 -0.42
CA ALA A 45 7.60 13.23 0.02
C ALA A 45 7.45 13.39 1.55
N SER A 46 8.27 12.71 2.37
CA SER A 46 8.10 12.68 3.83
C SER A 46 6.64 12.38 4.22
N CYS A 47 6.06 13.09 5.18
CA CYS A 47 4.62 13.06 5.50
C CYS A 47 3.82 14.14 4.75
N SER A 48 4.19 14.50 3.51
CA SER A 48 3.46 15.54 2.76
C SER A 48 2.03 15.08 2.45
N ILE A 49 1.06 15.95 2.73
CA ILE A 49 -0.34 15.73 2.38
C ILE A 49 -0.66 16.70 1.24
N SER A 50 -1.11 16.17 0.10
CA SER A 50 -1.61 17.02 -0.97
C SER A 50 -2.94 17.64 -0.55
N PRO A 51 -3.08 18.98 -0.51
CA PRO A 51 -4.35 19.61 -0.22
C PRO A 51 -5.34 19.29 -1.33
N ILE A 52 -6.60 19.12 -0.97
CA ILE A 52 -7.68 19.11 -1.94
C ILE A 52 -7.77 20.53 -2.52
N SER A 53 -7.49 20.67 -3.81
CA SER A 53 -7.83 21.88 -4.57
C SER A 53 -9.27 21.70 -5.04
N THR A 54 -10.18 22.41 -4.37
CA THR A 54 -11.57 22.57 -4.82
C THR A 54 -11.71 23.87 -5.59
#